data_AF-A0A2V8LKG9-F1
#
_entry.id   AF-A0A2V8LKG9-F1
#
_cell.length_a   1.000
_cell.length_b   1.000
_cell.length_c   1.000
_cell.angle_alpha   90.00
_cell.angle_beta   90.00
_cell.angle_gamma   90.00
#
_symmetry.space_group_name_H-M   'P 1'
#
loop_
_entity.id
_entity.type
_entity.pdbx_description
1 polymer ?
#
loop_
_entity_poly.entity_id
_entity_poly.type
_entity_poly.pdbx_seq_one_letter_code
_entity_poly.pdbx_strand_id
1 'polypeptide(L)'
;MPAADIHNRIRAFNPWPGMVTRFRGGTCKILASKVGGVHPNPEAGMLVSAKRSLAVVCGDSALLEILLIQPENRKPVSGPDFANGARIRAGEKFDPVMDNGVT
;
A
#
# COMPACT_ATOMS: atom_id res chain seq x y z
N MET A 1 -7.98 8.46 -4.36
CA MET A 1 -8.86 8.00 -3.27
C MET A 1 -8.31 8.45 -1.93
N PRO A 2 -9.17 8.86 -0.97
CA PRO A 2 -8.72 9.25 0.36
C PRO A 2 -8.14 8.07 1.18
N ALA A 3 -7.19 8.35 2.08
CA ALA A 3 -6.56 7.31 2.92
C ALA A 3 -7.58 6.59 3.82
N ALA A 4 -8.55 7.31 4.37
CA ALA A 4 -9.60 6.75 5.21
C ALA A 4 -10.49 5.75 4.45
N ASP A 5 -10.88 6.07 3.21
CA ASP A 5 -11.65 5.15 2.35
C ASP A 5 -10.87 3.88 2.04
N ILE A 6 -9.58 4.02 1.71
CA ILE A 6 -8.71 2.87 1.41
C ILE A 6 -8.55 2.01 2.68
N HIS A 7 -8.35 2.62 3.86
CA HIS A 7 -8.29 1.91 5.14
C HIS A 7 -9.58 1.15 5.45
N ASN A 8 -10.74 1.79 5.26
CA ASN A 8 -12.04 1.16 5.49
C ASN A 8 -12.26 -0.02 4.53
N ARG A 9 -11.84 0.11 3.26
CA ARG A 9 -11.87 -1.00 2.30
C ARG A 9 -10.96 -2.15 2.71
N ILE A 10 -9.72 -1.88 3.15
CA ILE A 10 -8.80 -2.92 3.64
C ILE A 10 -9.44 -3.72 4.78
N ARG A 11 -10.10 -3.04 5.71
CA ARG A 11 -10.80 -3.68 6.83
C ARG A 11 -12.04 -4.47 6.38
N ALA A 12 -12.83 -3.92 5.44
CA ALA A 12 -14.03 -4.57 4.94
C ALA A 12 -13.73 -5.83 4.11
N PHE A 13 -12.59 -5.86 3.40
CA PHE A 13 -12.18 -6.99 2.57
C PHE A 13 -11.28 -8.01 3.30
N ASN A 14 -11.04 -7.85 4.61
CA ASN A 14 -10.27 -8.79 5.42
C ASN A 14 -11.24 -9.65 6.27
N PRO A 15 -11.26 -11.01 6.17
CA PRO A 15 -10.19 -11.89 5.68
C PRO A 15 -10.20 -12.26 4.19
N TRP A 16 -11.28 -12.03 3.45
CA TRP A 16 -11.34 -12.34 2.02
C TRP A 16 -12.18 -11.29 1.28
N PRO A 17 -11.75 -10.79 0.09
CA PRO A 17 -10.59 -11.19 -0.73
C PRO A 17 -9.23 -10.51 -0.41
N GLY A 18 -9.23 -9.54 0.51
CA GLY A 18 -8.13 -8.62 0.80
C GLY A 18 -8.02 -7.50 -0.24
N MET A 19 -7.36 -6.39 0.11
CA MET A 19 -7.02 -5.36 -0.89
C MET A 19 -5.77 -5.78 -1.64
N VAL A 20 -5.85 -5.86 -2.97
CA VAL A 20 -4.73 -6.22 -3.84
C VAL A 20 -4.13 -4.95 -4.47
N THR A 21 -2.82 -4.90 -4.56
CA THR A 21 -2.04 -3.87 -5.26
C THR A 21 -0.94 -4.53 -6.09
N ARG A 22 -0.29 -3.78 -6.97
CA ARG A 22 0.84 -4.23 -7.78
C ARG A 22 2.07 -3.39 -7.51
N PHE A 23 3.22 -4.05 -7.39
CA PHE A 23 4.51 -3.41 -7.21
C PHE A 23 5.55 -4.10 -8.09
N ARG A 24 6.17 -3.34 -9.02
CA ARG A 24 7.17 -3.85 -9.98
C ARG A 24 6.68 -5.08 -10.75
N GLY A 25 5.41 -5.10 -11.14
CA GLY A 25 4.78 -6.22 -11.84
C GLY A 25 4.39 -7.42 -10.97
N GLY A 26 4.76 -7.44 -9.68
CA GLY A 26 4.35 -8.46 -8.72
C GLY A 26 3.08 -8.07 -7.97
N THR A 27 2.24 -9.05 -7.64
CA THR A 27 1.00 -8.82 -6.89
C THR A 27 1.28 -8.79 -5.38
N CYS A 28 0.71 -7.84 -4.66
CA CYS A 28 0.83 -7.75 -3.20
C CYS A 28 -0.54 -7.54 -2.58
N LYS A 29 -0.85 -8.21 -1.46
CA LYS A 29 -2.07 -7.98 -0.70
C LYS A 29 -1.79 -7.14 0.54
N ILE A 30 -2.54 -6.07 0.74
CA ILE A 30 -2.50 -5.27 1.97
C ILE A 30 -3.54 -5.87 2.93
N LEU A 31 -3.06 -6.40 4.05
CA LEU A 31 -3.87 -7.10 5.04
C LEU A 31 -4.23 -6.20 6.21
N ALA A 32 -3.33 -5.29 6.58
CA ALA A 32 -3.57 -4.31 7.64
C ALA A 32 -2.89 -2.99 7.31
N SER A 33 -3.60 -1.90 7.60
CA SER A 33 -3.12 -0.54 7.41
C SER A 33 -3.55 0.36 8.56
N LYS A 34 -2.95 1.55 8.61
CA LYS A 34 -3.31 2.61 9.54
C LYS A 34 -3.27 3.95 8.82
N VAL A 35 -4.28 4.78 9.01
CA VAL A 35 -4.27 6.15 8.50
C VAL A 35 -3.29 6.97 9.36
N GLY A 36 -2.36 7.64 8.70
CA GLY A 36 -1.32 8.47 9.29
C GLY A 36 -1.56 9.96 9.09
N GLY A 37 -0.50 10.74 9.26
CA GLY A 37 -0.50 12.18 9.02
C GLY A 37 -0.54 12.55 7.54
N VAL A 38 -0.35 13.82 7.24
CA VAL A 38 -0.34 14.36 5.87
C VAL A 38 1.09 14.42 5.34
N HIS A 39 1.27 14.07 4.07
CA HIS A 39 2.52 14.24 3.35
C HIS A 39 2.49 15.55 2.54
N PRO A 40 3.58 16.35 2.54
CA PRO A 40 3.60 17.64 1.85
C PRO A 40 3.58 17.52 0.31
N ASN A 41 3.98 16.37 -0.23
CA ASN A 41 3.88 16.07 -1.66
C ASN A 41 2.62 15.23 -1.93
N PRO A 42 1.64 15.72 -2.74
CA PRO A 42 0.35 15.06 -2.97
C PRO A 42 0.39 13.94 -4.02
N GLU A 43 1.57 13.39 -4.31
CA GLU A 43 1.70 12.42 -5.40
C GLU A 43 1.08 11.07 -5.01
N ALA A 44 -0.19 10.90 -5.34
CA ALA A 44 -0.95 9.71 -4.99
C ALA A 44 -0.29 8.43 -5.53
N GLY A 45 -0.23 7.40 -4.69
CA GLY A 45 0.44 6.14 -4.98
C GLY A 45 1.94 6.13 -4.68
N MET A 46 2.54 7.27 -4.32
CA MET A 46 3.94 7.36 -3.90
C MET A 46 4.19 6.58 -2.61
N LEU A 47 5.21 5.73 -2.63
CA LEU A 47 5.70 4.99 -1.48
C LEU A 47 6.65 5.87 -0.66
N VAL A 48 6.40 5.92 0.64
CA VAL A 48 7.21 6.61 1.64
C VAL A 48 7.73 5.55 2.61
N SER A 49 8.99 5.16 2.43
CA SER A 49 9.68 4.24 3.33
C SER A 49 10.56 5.00 4.32
N ALA A 50 10.43 4.71 5.60
CA ALA A 50 11.34 5.13 6.66
C ALA A 50 11.91 3.91 7.38
N LYS A 51 12.91 4.13 8.25
CA LYS A 51 13.65 3.05 8.93
C LYS A 51 12.77 2.01 9.64
N ARG A 52 11.55 2.37 10.04
CA ARG A 52 10.61 1.50 10.79
C ARG A 52 9.18 1.51 10.25
N SER A 53 8.93 2.12 9.10
CA SER A 53 7.57 2.23 8.56
C SER A 53 7.57 2.29 7.04
N LEU A 54 6.47 1.83 6.48
CA LEU A 54 6.16 1.94 5.06
C LEU A 54 4.77 2.55 4.93
N ALA A 55 4.64 3.63 4.17
CA ALA A 55 3.37 4.27 3.91
C ALA A 55 3.20 4.56 2.42
N VAL A 56 1.95 4.80 2.02
CA VAL A 56 1.61 5.30 0.68
C VAL A 56 0.87 6.63 0.79
N VAL A 57 1.24 7.59 -0.05
CA VAL A 57 0.52 8.87 -0.18
C VAL A 57 -0.81 8.60 -0.90
N CYS A 58 -1.90 8.98 -0.28
CA CYS A 58 -3.25 8.85 -0.84
C CYS A 58 -3.68 10.13 -1.55
N GLY A 59 -4.84 10.09 -2.22
CA GLY A 59 -5.31 11.21 -3.05
C GLY A 59 -5.70 12.47 -2.30
N ASP A 60 -5.83 12.39 -0.97
CA ASP A 60 -6.05 13.52 -0.05
C ASP A 60 -4.76 13.98 0.64
N SER A 61 -3.59 13.58 0.12
CA SER A 61 -2.26 13.79 0.71
C SER A 61 -2.03 13.10 2.06
N ALA A 62 -3.02 12.42 2.63
CA ALA A 62 -2.83 11.61 3.81
C ALA A 62 -1.97 10.37 3.51
N LEU A 63 -1.19 9.98 4.50
CA LEU A 63 -0.41 8.75 4.48
C LEU A 63 -1.27 7.58 4.93
N LEU A 64 -1.18 6.48 4.21
CA LEU A 64 -1.68 5.19 4.64
C LEU A 64 -0.50 4.29 4.96
N GLU A 65 -0.24 4.10 6.25
CA GLU A 65 0.80 3.21 6.75
C GLU A 65 0.38 1.75 6.53
N ILE A 66 1.30 0.97 5.95
CA ILE A 66 1.13 -0.46 5.68
C ILE A 66 1.71 -1.22 6.88
N LEU A 67 0.83 -1.83 7.67
CA LEU A 67 1.23 -2.60 8.84
C LEU A 67 1.59 -4.04 8.44
N LEU A 68 0.76 -4.66 7.60
CA LEU A 68 0.94 -6.04 7.15
C LEU A 68 0.64 -6.15 5.65
N ILE A 69 1.60 -6.71 4.92
CA ILE A 69 1.54 -6.92 3.47
C ILE A 69 1.98 -8.34 3.14
N GLN A 70 1.29 -8.95 2.18
CA GLN A 70 1.62 -10.28 1.68
C GLN A 70 2.06 -10.17 0.21
N PRO A 71 3.36 -10.30 -0.07
CA PRO A 71 3.85 -10.41 -1.44
C PRO A 71 3.35 -11.70 -2.10
N GLU A 72 3.32 -11.71 -3.43
CA GLU A 72 2.95 -12.88 -4.22
C GLU A 72 3.74 -14.12 -3.78
N ASN A 73 3.01 -15.20 -3.51
CA ASN A 73 3.60 -16.49 -3.12
C ASN A 73 4.52 -16.44 -1.88
N ARG A 74 4.35 -15.45 -1.01
CA ARG A 74 5.08 -15.33 0.27
C ARG A 74 4.14 -15.27 1.46
N LYS A 75 4.71 -15.48 2.65
CA LYS A 75 4.03 -15.24 3.92
C LYS A 75 3.79 -13.73 4.11
N PRO A 76 2.74 -13.34 4.84
CA PRO A 76 2.57 -11.97 5.29
C PRO A 76 3.80 -11.48 6.06
N VAL A 77 4.26 -10.28 5.74
CA VAL A 77 5.38 -9.58 6.38
C VAL A 77 4.97 -8.17 6.77
N SER A 78 5.74 -7.54 7.65
CA SER A 78 5.49 -6.15 8.05
C SER A 78 5.84 -5.18 6.91
N GLY A 79 5.22 -4.00 6.92
CA GLY A 79 5.57 -2.91 5.98
C GLY A 79 7.07 -2.61 5.88
N PRO A 80 7.81 -2.40 7.00
CA PRO A 80 9.25 -2.16 6.93
C PRO A 80 10.05 -3.37 6.42
N ASP A 81 9.64 -4.60 6.74
CA ASP A 81 10.31 -5.80 6.22
C ASP A 81 10.15 -5.93 4.71
N PHE A 82 8.94 -5.64 4.20
CA PHE A 82 8.69 -5.51 2.77
C PHE A 82 9.55 -4.42 2.14
N ALA A 83 9.61 -3.22 2.74
CA ALA A 83 10.40 -2.11 2.22
C ALA A 83 11.90 -2.45 2.13
N ASN A 84 12.43 -3.12 3.16
CA ASN A 84 13.82 -3.57 3.20
C ASN A 84 14.09 -4.67 2.15
N GLY A 85 13.22 -5.67 2.07
CA GLY A 85 13.35 -6.79 1.12
C GLY A 85 13.23 -6.35 -0.33
N ALA A 86 12.31 -5.41 -0.62
CA ALA A 86 12.09 -4.84 -1.95
C ALA A 86 13.12 -3.74 -2.32
N ARG A 87 13.86 -3.23 -1.33
CA ARG A 87 14.75 -2.06 -1.44
C ARG A 87 14.02 -0.86 -2.04
N ILE A 88 12.92 -0.47 -1.40
CA ILE A 88 12.09 0.66 -1.86
C ILE A 88 12.94 1.92 -1.86
N ARG A 89 12.92 2.65 -2.98
CA ARG A 89 13.59 3.94 -3.15
C ARG A 89 12.58 5.09 -3.13
N ALA A 90 13.07 6.28 -2.79
CA ALA A 90 12.26 7.49 -2.88
C ALA A 90 11.73 7.68 -4.31
N GLY A 91 10.44 7.97 -4.43
CA GLY A 91 9.76 8.17 -5.72
C GLY A 91 9.19 6.90 -6.35
N GLU A 92 9.38 5.72 -5.75
CA GLU A 92 8.65 4.53 -6.21
C GLU A 92 7.17 4.63 -5.89
N LYS A 93 6.36 3.97 -6.72
CA LYS A 93 4.90 3.98 -6.63
C LYS A 93 4.37 2.56 -6.72
N PHE A 94 3.17 2.35 -6.17
CA PHE A 94 2.39 1.20 -6.61
C PHE A 94 1.93 1.41 -8.05
N ASP A 95 1.90 0.32 -8.80
CA ASP A 95 1.36 0.36 -10.16
C ASP A 95 -0.13 0.69 -10.08
N PRO A 96 -0.66 1.54 -10.98
CA PRO A 96 -2.09 1.75 -11.06
C PRO A 96 -2.74 0.39 -11.28
N VAL A 97 -3.70 0.04 -10.42
CA VAL A 97 -4.51 -1.16 -10.63
C VAL A 97 -5.32 -0.93 -11.89
N MET A 98 -4.80 -1.40 -13.03
CA MET A 98 -5.57 -1.51 -14.27
C MET A 98 -6.63 -2.56 -13.99
N ASP A 99 -7.85 -2.10 -13.73
CA ASP A 99 -9.05 -2.90 -13.65
C ASP A 99 -9.25 -3.53 -15.05
N ASN A 100 -8.77 -4.77 -15.22
CA ASN A 100 -9.04 -5.52 -16.44
C ASN A 100 -10.49 -6.02 -16.40
N GLY A 101 -11.41 -5.16 -16.84
CA GLY A 101 -12.66 -5.52 -17.50
C GLY A 101 -13.83 -5.90 -16.61
N VAL A 102 -14.79 -4.96 -16.52
CA VAL A 102 -16.18 -5.26 -16.89
C VAL A 102 -16.70 -4.12 -17.77
N THR A 103 -16.65 -4.31 -19.08
CA THR A 103 -17.63 -3.78 -20.04
C THR A 103 -18.27 -4.99 -20.70
#